data_AF-A0A2D6YRM9-F1
#
_entry.id   AF-A0A2D6YRM9-F1
#
_cell.length_a   1.000
_cell.length_b   1.000
_cell.length_c   1.000
_cell.angle_alpha   90.00
_cell.angle_beta   90.00
_cell.angle_gamma   90.00
#
_symmetry.space_group_name_H-M   'P 1'
#
loop_
_entity.id
_entity.type
_entity.pdbx_description
1 polymer ?
#
loop_
_entity_poly.entity_id
_entity_poly.type
_entity_poly.pdbx_seq_one_letter_code
_entity_poly.pdbx_strand_id
1 'polypeptide(L)'
;MTSKTAREFEARGRSFSIAESKIERPGSAGRYDHRPRDQSSSDASRYRGVAEADFRSREQMQTMADPPRQTLPSTRRSMTHKFAIAGHEGYLTIGLFDDGSPGEVFIKMSKEGSTLSGLIQGFCRAFSLALQHGLSPADAVERFRGMRFEPMGPTSNPQISEASSILDYVARYIDLHFVQTSG
;
A
#
# COMPACT_ATOMS: atom_id res chain seq x y z
N MET A 1 -19.29 -11.67 -64.86
CA MET A 1 -20.06 -10.84 -63.91
C MET A 1 -19.73 -11.33 -62.50
N THR A 2 -18.56 -11.02 -61.96
CA THR A 2 -18.15 -9.79 -61.25
C THR A 2 -18.51 -9.83 -59.76
N SER A 3 -17.48 -10.07 -58.94
CA SER A 3 -17.21 -9.39 -57.66
C SER A 3 -18.08 -9.80 -56.43
N LYS A 4 -17.66 -9.67 -55.17
CA LYS A 4 -16.48 -8.99 -54.59
C LYS A 4 -16.38 -9.29 -53.07
N THR A 5 -15.13 -9.39 -52.61
CA THR A 5 -14.55 -8.85 -51.36
C THR A 5 -14.95 -9.34 -49.97
N ALA A 6 -13.93 -9.93 -49.34
CA ALA A 6 -13.41 -9.61 -48.01
C ALA A 6 -13.86 -8.25 -47.46
N ARG A 7 -14.36 -8.26 -46.21
CA ARG A 7 -14.51 -7.04 -45.42
C ARG A 7 -13.22 -6.76 -44.67
N GLU A 8 -12.46 -5.83 -45.24
CA GLU A 8 -11.46 -5.01 -44.58
C GLU A 8 -12.05 -4.36 -43.32
N PHE A 9 -11.38 -4.50 -42.18
CA PHE A 9 -11.59 -3.64 -41.03
C PHE A 9 -10.55 -2.52 -41.11
N GLU A 10 -10.98 -1.41 -41.70
CA GLU A 10 -10.23 -0.17 -41.86
C GLU A 10 -9.97 0.46 -40.48
N ALA A 11 -8.76 0.26 -39.96
CA ALA A 11 -8.26 0.96 -38.79
C ALA A 11 -8.00 2.43 -39.18
N ARG A 12 -9.00 3.29 -38.96
CA ARG A 12 -8.83 4.74 -39.08
C ARG A 12 -7.81 5.22 -38.06
N GLY A 13 -6.64 5.56 -38.56
CA GLY A 13 -5.63 6.32 -37.83
C GLY A 13 -6.21 7.62 -37.28
N ARG A 14 -6.20 7.75 -35.96
CA ARG A 14 -6.17 9.06 -35.31
C ARG A 14 -4.79 9.23 -34.73
N SER A 15 -3.98 9.99 -35.45
CA SER A 15 -2.72 10.55 -34.97
C SER A 15 -3.03 11.36 -33.71
N PHE A 16 -2.61 10.86 -32.56
CA PHE A 16 -2.53 11.65 -31.34
C PHE A 16 -1.14 12.30 -31.33
N SER A 17 -1.08 13.57 -31.72
CA SER A 17 0.09 14.41 -31.52
C SER A 17 0.34 14.55 -30.02
N ILE A 18 1.45 13.98 -29.54
CA ILE A 18 1.97 14.27 -28.20
C ILE A 18 2.52 15.69 -28.25
N ALA A 19 1.81 16.63 -27.61
CA ALA A 19 2.35 17.95 -27.35
C ALA A 19 3.50 17.81 -26.35
N GLU A 20 4.71 18.18 -26.76
CA GLU A 20 5.86 18.35 -25.87
C GLU A 20 5.52 19.44 -24.84
N SER A 21 5.26 19.02 -23.60
CA SER A 21 5.19 19.94 -22.47
C SER A 21 6.61 20.26 -22.03
N LYS A 22 7.03 21.47 -22.36
CA LYS A 22 8.30 22.07 -21.96
C LYS A 22 8.31 22.22 -20.43
N ILE A 23 9.01 21.33 -19.74
CA ILE A 23 9.25 21.44 -18.30
C ILE A 23 10.20 22.63 -18.09
N GLU A 24 9.64 23.76 -17.69
CA GLU A 24 10.42 24.91 -17.25
C GLU A 24 11.10 24.56 -15.92
N ARG A 25 12.42 24.79 -15.86
CA ARG A 25 13.20 24.64 -14.63
C ARG A 25 12.76 25.73 -13.65
N PRO A 26 12.47 25.43 -12.37
CA PRO A 26 12.24 26.48 -11.40
C PRO A 26 13.49 27.36 -11.28
N GLY A 27 13.28 28.67 -11.44
CA GLY A 27 14.30 29.70 -11.30
C GLY A 27 14.94 29.64 -9.92
N SER A 28 16.23 29.99 -9.85
CA SER A 28 17.03 30.04 -8.63
C SER A 28 16.34 30.91 -7.56
N ALA A 29 15.65 30.28 -6.61
CA ALA A 29 15.12 30.94 -5.43
C ALA A 29 16.29 31.50 -4.61
N GLY A 30 16.17 32.78 -4.25
CA GLY A 30 17.19 33.56 -3.57
C GLY A 30 17.71 32.91 -2.30
N ARG A 31 19.01 33.11 -2.06
CA ARG A 31 19.69 32.73 -0.82
C ARG A 31 19.04 33.48 0.35
N TYR A 32 18.29 32.77 1.19
CA TYR A 32 17.94 33.28 2.52
C TYR A 32 19.17 33.16 3.41
N ASP A 33 19.77 34.30 3.79
CA ASP A 33 20.81 34.37 4.81
C ASP A 33 20.17 34.17 6.19
N HIS A 34 20.06 32.92 6.63
CA HIS A 34 19.81 32.62 8.04
C HIS A 34 21.13 32.72 8.79
N ARG A 35 21.49 33.92 9.26
CA ARG A 35 22.43 34.02 10.38
C ARG A 35 21.70 33.61 11.66
N PRO A 36 22.10 32.53 12.34
CA PRO A 36 21.53 32.20 13.64
C PRO A 36 21.89 33.32 14.62
N ARG A 37 20.87 33.88 15.28
CA ARG A 37 21.05 34.82 16.38
C ARG A 37 21.63 34.03 17.55
N ASP A 38 22.84 34.40 17.95
CA ASP A 38 23.60 33.74 19.01
C ASP A 38 22.85 33.86 20.34
N GLN A 39 22.20 32.77 20.77
CA GLN A 39 21.58 32.64 22.08
C GLN A 39 21.87 31.26 22.69
N SER A 40 22.84 31.28 23.60
CA SER A 40 23.12 30.31 24.67
C SER A 40 23.52 28.87 24.28
N SER A 41 24.77 28.56 24.62
CA SER A 41 25.54 27.36 24.28
C SER A 41 25.26 26.10 25.11
N SER A 42 24.14 26.03 25.86
CA SER A 42 23.90 24.92 26.81
C SER A 42 22.85 23.88 26.38
N ASP A 43 21.99 24.16 25.40
CA ASP A 43 20.96 23.21 24.92
C ASP A 43 21.37 22.42 23.66
N ALA A 44 22.34 22.90 22.88
CA ALA A 44 22.78 22.24 21.64
C ALA A 44 23.49 20.89 21.89
N SER A 45 24.14 20.74 23.05
CA SER A 45 24.80 19.50 23.46
C SER A 45 23.80 18.37 23.77
N ARG A 46 22.63 18.72 24.34
CA ARG A 46 21.58 17.75 24.67
C ARG A 46 20.92 17.18 23.42
N TYR A 47 20.61 18.02 22.42
CA TYR A 47 20.01 17.55 21.17
C TYR A 47 20.98 16.79 20.25
N ARG A 48 22.27 17.11 20.30
CA ARG A 48 23.29 16.40 19.51
C ARG A 48 23.47 14.96 19.97
N GLY A 49 23.45 14.70 21.29
CA GLY A 49 23.60 13.35 21.84
C GLY A 49 22.44 12.40 21.49
N VAL A 50 21.19 12.90 21.47
CA VAL A 50 20.02 12.10 21.06
C VAL A 50 19.99 11.85 19.56
N ALA A 51 20.34 12.86 18.74
CA ALA A 51 20.40 12.71 17.29
C ALA A 51 21.53 11.73 16.86
N GLU A 52 22.68 11.76 17.52
CA GLU A 52 23.80 10.85 17.27
C GLU A 52 23.50 9.41 17.75
N ALA A 53 22.75 9.25 18.85
CA ALA A 53 22.30 7.94 19.32
C ALA A 53 21.23 7.32 18.41
N ASP A 54 20.27 8.12 17.94
CA ASP A 54 19.24 7.70 16.97
C ASP A 54 19.87 7.34 15.62
N PHE A 55 20.86 8.13 15.17
CA PHE A 55 21.57 7.87 13.92
C PHE A 55 22.38 6.58 14.00
N ARG A 56 23.15 6.37 15.08
CA ARG A 56 23.91 5.12 15.30
C ARG A 56 23.01 3.90 15.42
N SER A 57 21.85 4.03 16.04
CA SER A 57 20.87 2.94 16.14
C SER A 57 20.29 2.56 14.76
N ARG A 58 20.06 3.55 13.88
CA ARG A 58 19.62 3.33 12.49
C ARG A 58 20.72 2.75 11.61
N GLU A 59 21.96 3.18 11.80
CA GLU A 59 23.13 2.72 11.05
C GLU A 59 23.53 1.29 11.45
N GLN A 60 23.39 0.93 12.73
CA GLN A 60 23.58 -0.45 13.22
C GLN A 60 22.47 -1.40 12.74
N MET A 61 21.25 -0.90 12.50
CA MET A 61 20.19 -1.72 11.90
C MET A 61 20.40 -1.96 10.38
N GLN A 62 21.18 -1.09 9.71
CA GLN A 62 21.49 -1.18 8.28
C GLN A 62 22.55 -2.25 7.91
N THR A 63 23.18 -2.91 8.89
CA THR A 63 24.21 -3.94 8.63
C THR A 63 23.65 -5.37 8.53
N MET A 64 22.36 -5.57 8.78
CA MET A 64 21.66 -6.79 8.39
C MET A 64 20.97 -6.48 7.07
N ALA A 65 21.52 -6.97 5.94
CA ALA A 65 20.84 -6.89 4.67
C ALA A 65 19.39 -7.39 4.85
N ASP A 66 18.41 -6.57 4.48
CA ASP A 66 17.00 -6.97 4.55
C ASP A 66 16.86 -8.38 3.95
N PRO A 67 16.08 -9.27 4.59
CA PRO A 67 15.89 -10.61 4.06
C PRO A 67 15.49 -10.51 2.58
N PRO A 68 16.11 -11.31 1.71
CA PRO A 68 15.87 -11.22 0.28
C PRO A 68 14.38 -11.40 0.02
N ARG A 69 13.83 -10.55 -0.85
CA ARG A 69 12.39 -10.58 -1.19
C ARG A 69 11.96 -12.00 -1.56
N GLN A 70 11.01 -12.54 -0.81
CA GLN A 70 10.37 -13.81 -1.11
C GLN A 70 9.23 -13.56 -2.11
N THR A 71 9.43 -13.92 -3.37
CA THR A 71 8.40 -13.79 -4.39
C THR A 71 7.45 -14.98 -4.37
N LEU A 72 6.15 -14.75 -4.61
CA LEU A 72 5.19 -15.83 -4.77
C LEU A 72 5.31 -16.46 -6.18
N PRO A 73 5.04 -17.76 -6.33
CA PRO A 73 5.02 -18.41 -7.64
C PRO A 73 3.91 -17.86 -8.54
N SER A 74 4.08 -18.04 -9.86
CA SER A 74 3.11 -17.57 -10.86
C SER A 74 1.72 -18.19 -10.66
N THR A 75 1.68 -19.45 -10.25
CA THR A 75 0.48 -20.17 -9.81
C THR A 75 0.60 -20.45 -8.32
N ARG A 76 -0.41 -20.07 -7.56
CA ARG A 76 -0.40 -20.14 -6.09
C ARG A 76 -1.82 -20.30 -5.56
N ARG A 77 -1.92 -20.70 -4.29
CA ARG A 77 -3.19 -20.71 -3.58
C ARG A 77 -3.59 -19.28 -3.21
N SER A 78 -4.89 -19.01 -3.21
CA SER A 78 -5.44 -17.77 -2.70
C SER A 78 -6.80 -18.01 -2.06
N MET A 79 -7.17 -17.14 -1.13
CA MET A 79 -8.52 -17.05 -0.59
C MET A 79 -9.16 -15.75 -1.07
N THR A 80 -10.45 -15.81 -1.43
CA THR A 80 -11.23 -14.61 -1.77
C THR A 80 -12.47 -14.55 -0.90
N HIS A 81 -12.67 -13.40 -0.27
CA HIS A 81 -13.78 -13.13 0.62
C HIS A 81 -14.56 -11.92 0.15
N LYS A 82 -15.87 -12.08 -0.01
CA LYS A 82 -16.76 -10.95 -0.26
C LYS A 82 -17.11 -10.32 1.09
N PHE A 83 -16.98 -9.01 1.19
CA PHE A 83 -17.37 -8.24 2.36
C PHE A 83 -18.21 -7.03 1.99
N ALA A 84 -18.85 -6.43 2.99
CA ALA A 84 -19.40 -5.08 2.92
C ALA A 84 -19.12 -4.36 4.23
N ILE A 85 -18.85 -3.05 4.17
CA ILE A 85 -18.71 -2.17 5.34
C ILE A 85 -19.65 -0.99 5.13
N ALA A 86 -20.62 -0.80 6.03
CA ALA A 86 -21.66 0.23 5.91
C ALA A 86 -22.35 0.26 4.52
N GLY A 87 -22.58 -0.92 3.93
CA GLY A 87 -23.19 -1.06 2.60
C GLY A 87 -22.24 -0.91 1.40
N HIS A 88 -20.98 -0.53 1.63
CA HIS A 88 -19.94 -0.53 0.59
C HIS A 88 -19.39 -1.94 0.39
N GLU A 89 -19.78 -2.57 -0.72
CA GLU A 89 -19.35 -3.94 -1.04
C GLU A 89 -17.93 -3.99 -1.61
N GLY A 90 -17.20 -5.03 -1.25
CA GLY A 90 -15.87 -5.30 -1.79
C GLY A 90 -15.50 -6.78 -1.77
N TYR A 91 -14.37 -7.07 -2.41
CA TYR A 91 -13.72 -8.37 -2.40
C TYR A 91 -12.31 -8.20 -1.87
N LEU A 92 -11.94 -9.02 -0.89
CA LEU A 92 -10.60 -9.18 -0.36
C LEU A 92 -10.04 -10.48 -0.91
N THR A 93 -8.92 -10.43 -1.61
CA THR A 93 -8.18 -11.61 -2.08
C THR A 93 -6.81 -11.64 -1.41
N ILE A 94 -6.46 -12.76 -0.80
CA ILE A 94 -5.15 -12.97 -0.15
C ILE A 94 -4.46 -14.12 -0.88
N GLY A 95 -3.32 -13.85 -1.50
CA GLY A 95 -2.45 -14.87 -2.09
C GLY A 95 -1.52 -15.43 -1.02
N LEU A 96 -1.31 -16.75 -1.06
CA LEU A 96 -0.57 -17.48 -0.04
C LEU A 96 0.79 -17.95 -0.55
N PHE A 97 1.76 -17.95 0.35
CA PHE A 97 2.98 -18.75 0.20
C PHE A 97 2.67 -20.24 0.33
N ASP A 98 3.65 -21.09 -0.01
CA ASP A 98 3.47 -22.55 0.01
C ASP A 98 3.19 -23.07 1.44
N ASP A 99 3.76 -22.43 2.45
CA ASP A 99 3.51 -22.70 3.87
C ASP A 99 2.12 -22.27 4.37
N GLY A 100 1.34 -21.57 3.52
CA GLY A 100 0.00 -21.08 3.84
C GLY A 100 -0.03 -19.70 4.47
N SER A 101 1.12 -19.07 4.71
CA SER A 101 1.19 -17.68 5.19
C SER A 101 0.78 -16.68 4.10
N PRO A 102 0.23 -15.50 4.45
CA PRO A 102 -0.20 -14.52 3.47
C PRO A 102 1.00 -13.80 2.85
N GLY A 103 1.07 -13.76 1.52
CA GLY A 103 2.16 -13.12 0.77
C GLY A 103 1.76 -11.95 -0.12
N GLU A 104 0.47 -11.76 -0.36
CA GLU A 104 -0.06 -10.61 -1.08
C GLU A 104 -1.53 -10.39 -0.77
N VAL A 105 -1.98 -9.15 -0.94
CA VAL A 105 -3.36 -8.74 -0.70
C VAL A 105 -3.84 -7.88 -1.88
N PHE A 106 -5.06 -8.16 -2.32
CA PHE A 106 -5.80 -7.33 -3.27
C PHE A 106 -7.17 -7.01 -2.72
N ILE A 107 -7.62 -5.80 -2.99
CA ILE A 107 -8.94 -5.33 -2.59
C ILE A 107 -9.59 -4.71 -3.82
N LYS A 108 -10.84 -5.09 -4.08
CA LYS A 108 -11.67 -4.47 -5.10
C LYS A 108 -12.96 -4.00 -4.47
N MET A 109 -13.19 -2.69 -4.50
CA MET A 109 -14.44 -2.09 -4.03
C MET A 109 -15.42 -1.87 -5.19
N SER A 110 -16.70 -2.07 -4.91
CA SER A 110 -17.80 -1.77 -5.84
C SER A 110 -18.19 -0.31 -5.73
N LYS A 111 -18.41 0.35 -6.87
CA LYS A 111 -18.99 1.71 -6.96
C LYS A 111 -18.18 2.82 -6.27
N GLU A 112 -16.90 2.59 -6.00
CA GLU A 112 -16.01 3.63 -5.48
C GLU A 112 -15.41 4.50 -6.57
N GLY A 113 -15.20 5.78 -6.25
CA GLY A 113 -14.50 6.71 -7.14
C GLY A 113 -13.06 6.28 -7.45
N SER A 114 -12.49 6.82 -8.52
CA SER A 114 -11.13 6.50 -8.97
C SER A 114 -10.06 6.84 -7.94
N THR A 115 -10.26 7.90 -7.14
CA THR A 115 -9.33 8.29 -6.08
C THR A 115 -9.20 7.22 -5.00
N LEU A 116 -10.32 6.78 -4.41
CA LEU A 116 -10.29 5.76 -3.36
C LEU A 116 -9.81 4.41 -3.92
N SER A 117 -10.29 4.03 -5.10
CA SER A 117 -9.83 2.83 -5.79
C SER A 117 -8.31 2.88 -6.02
N GLY A 118 -7.76 4.02 -6.45
CA GLY A 118 -6.32 4.20 -6.66
C GLY A 118 -5.51 4.08 -5.37
N LEU A 119 -5.96 4.69 -4.28
CA LEU A 119 -5.33 4.59 -2.97
C LEU A 119 -5.33 3.14 -2.45
N ILE A 120 -6.45 2.43 -2.59
CA ILE A 120 -6.58 1.02 -2.21
C ILE A 120 -5.62 0.15 -3.03
N GLN A 121 -5.53 0.34 -4.35
CA GLN A 121 -4.59 -0.42 -5.19
C GLN A 121 -3.13 -0.11 -4.84
N GLY A 122 -2.81 1.15 -4.54
CA GLY A 122 -1.50 1.56 -4.06
C GLY A 122 -1.13 0.88 -2.73
N PHE A 123 -2.06 0.90 -1.77
CA PHE A 123 -1.91 0.19 -0.50
C PHE A 123 -1.69 -1.31 -0.71
N CYS A 124 -2.53 -1.97 -1.51
CA CYS A 124 -2.44 -3.40 -1.78
C CYS A 124 -1.06 -3.80 -2.31
N ARG A 125 -0.51 -3.00 -3.24
CA ARG A 125 0.84 -3.20 -3.77
C ARG A 125 1.92 -3.02 -2.71
N ALA A 126 1.86 -1.94 -1.95
CA ALA A 126 2.84 -1.66 -0.90
C ALA A 126 2.82 -2.72 0.20
N PHE A 127 1.62 -3.11 0.65
CA PHE A 127 1.42 -4.13 1.67
C PHE A 127 1.89 -5.51 1.20
N SER A 128 1.59 -5.88 -0.06
CA SER A 128 2.09 -7.13 -0.64
C SER A 128 3.62 -7.17 -0.72
N LEU A 129 4.27 -6.05 -1.06
CA LEU A 129 5.73 -5.95 -1.01
C LEU A 129 6.25 -6.09 0.42
N ALA A 130 5.61 -5.44 1.40
CA ALA A 130 6.01 -5.55 2.80
C ALA A 130 5.93 -7.01 3.30
N LEU A 131 4.85 -7.74 2.99
CA LEU A 131 4.74 -9.17 3.31
C LEU A 131 5.87 -9.99 2.68
N GLN A 132 6.19 -9.72 1.41
CA GLN A 132 7.28 -10.40 0.70
C GLN A 132 8.68 -10.05 1.22
N HIS A 133 8.81 -8.96 1.97
CA HIS A 133 10.03 -8.55 2.68
C HIS A 133 10.02 -8.93 4.17
N GLY A 134 9.07 -9.76 4.61
CA GLY A 134 9.07 -10.33 5.94
C GLY A 134 8.23 -9.58 6.97
N LEU A 135 7.33 -8.67 6.57
CA LEU A 135 6.30 -8.17 7.48
C LEU A 135 5.43 -9.34 7.97
N SER A 136 5.47 -9.62 9.27
CA SER A 136 4.67 -10.70 9.83
C SER A 136 3.18 -10.34 9.84
N PRO A 137 2.26 -11.33 9.74
CA PRO A 137 0.82 -11.06 9.87
C PRO A 137 0.46 -10.40 11.20
N ALA A 138 1.11 -10.79 12.30
CA ALA A 138 0.87 -10.21 13.62
C ALA A 138 1.25 -8.73 13.68
N ASP A 139 2.43 -8.36 13.16
CA ASP A 139 2.87 -6.96 13.10
C ASP A 139 1.95 -6.13 12.20
N ALA A 140 1.53 -6.69 11.06
CA ALA A 140 0.56 -6.03 10.20
C ALA A 140 -0.76 -5.74 10.95
N VAL A 141 -1.28 -6.73 11.68
CA VAL A 141 -2.50 -6.57 12.48
C VAL A 141 -2.34 -5.44 13.49
N GLU A 142 -1.23 -5.42 14.24
CA GLU A 142 -0.95 -4.39 15.24
C GLU A 142 -0.96 -2.97 14.63
N ARG A 143 -0.39 -2.80 13.43
CA ARG A 143 -0.26 -1.48 12.79
C ARG A 143 -1.54 -0.96 12.18
N PHE A 144 -2.36 -1.82 11.59
CA PHE A 144 -3.52 -1.41 10.79
C PHE A 144 -4.86 -1.50 11.54
N ARG A 145 -4.92 -2.29 12.62
CA ARG A 145 -6.12 -2.38 13.46
C ARG A 145 -6.45 -1.02 14.09
N GLY A 146 -7.71 -0.65 14.05
CA GLY A 146 -8.23 0.58 14.61
C GLY A 146 -7.94 1.84 13.79
N MET A 147 -7.33 1.73 12.60
CA MET A 147 -7.24 2.84 11.66
C MET A 147 -8.64 3.32 11.27
N ARG A 148 -8.86 4.64 11.31
CA ARG A 148 -10.16 5.28 11.17
C ARG A 148 -10.25 6.13 9.92
N PHE A 149 -11.12 5.75 9.00
CA PHE A 149 -11.55 6.53 7.84
C PHE A 149 -12.68 5.80 7.10
N GLU A 150 -13.46 6.53 6.30
CA GLU A 150 -14.59 5.96 5.55
C GLU A 150 -14.14 5.05 4.39
N PRO A 151 -14.87 3.96 4.08
CA PRO A 151 -16.10 3.52 4.75
C PRO A 151 -15.84 2.84 6.10
N MET A 152 -16.65 3.18 7.12
CA MET A 152 -16.62 2.55 8.44
C MET A 152 -18.01 2.21 8.96
N GLY A 153 -18.11 1.22 9.85
CA GLY A 153 -19.35 0.79 10.49
C GLY A 153 -19.61 -0.71 10.37
N PRO A 154 -20.89 -1.14 10.45
CA PRO A 154 -21.26 -2.55 10.46
C PRO A 154 -20.79 -3.28 9.22
N THR A 155 -20.40 -4.56 9.37
CA THR A 155 -19.94 -5.37 8.24
C THR A 155 -20.86 -6.55 7.94
N SER A 156 -20.72 -7.12 6.75
CA SER A 156 -21.42 -8.36 6.37
C SER A 156 -20.79 -9.64 6.93
N ASN A 157 -19.66 -9.55 7.63
CA ASN A 157 -18.96 -10.69 8.20
C ASN A 157 -19.37 -10.90 9.67
N PRO A 158 -20.05 -12.00 10.04
CA PRO A 158 -20.48 -12.24 11.42
C PRO A 158 -19.34 -12.29 12.44
N GLN A 159 -18.12 -12.67 12.02
CA GLN A 159 -16.95 -12.72 12.89
C GLN A 159 -16.28 -11.34 13.07
N ILE A 160 -16.63 -10.36 12.22
CA ILE A 160 -16.14 -8.99 12.27
C ILE A 160 -17.36 -8.06 12.20
N SER A 161 -18.10 -7.92 13.30
CA SER A 161 -19.39 -7.19 13.30
C SER A 161 -19.28 -5.73 12.84
N GLU A 162 -18.16 -5.07 13.15
CA GLU A 162 -17.90 -3.67 12.82
C GLU A 162 -16.42 -3.47 12.42
N ALA A 163 -16.17 -2.49 11.54
CA ALA A 163 -14.83 -2.05 11.17
C ALA A 163 -14.72 -0.52 11.16
N SER A 164 -13.58 0.00 11.60
CA SER A 164 -13.27 1.44 11.63
C SER A 164 -12.74 2.00 10.31
N SER A 165 -12.44 1.12 9.35
CA SER A 165 -12.08 1.43 7.97
C SER A 165 -11.95 0.12 7.18
N ILE A 166 -11.73 0.23 5.87
CA ILE A 166 -11.35 -0.92 5.04
C ILE A 166 -10.03 -1.58 5.48
N LEU A 167 -9.06 -0.81 5.98
CA LEU A 167 -7.77 -1.35 6.41
C LEU A 167 -7.85 -2.01 7.79
N ASP A 168 -8.66 -1.45 8.70
CA ASP A 168 -8.99 -2.12 9.95
C ASP A 168 -9.72 -3.45 9.68
N TYR A 169 -10.65 -3.48 8.72
CA TYR A 169 -11.31 -4.74 8.32
C TYR A 169 -10.31 -5.78 7.81
N VAL A 170 -9.39 -5.40 6.92
CA VAL A 170 -8.35 -6.30 6.39
C VAL A 170 -7.45 -6.82 7.52
N ALA A 171 -7.03 -5.95 8.44
CA ALA A 171 -6.25 -6.35 9.61
C ALA A 171 -7.01 -7.35 10.49
N ARG A 172 -8.28 -7.07 10.80
CA ARG A 172 -9.14 -7.99 11.57
C ARG A 172 -9.34 -9.33 10.85
N TYR A 173 -9.50 -9.32 9.54
CA TYR A 173 -9.61 -10.55 8.74
C TYR A 173 -8.31 -11.36 8.75
N ILE A 174 -7.15 -10.70 8.63
CA ILE A 174 -5.85 -11.36 8.73
C ILE A 174 -5.65 -11.99 10.12
N ASP A 175 -6.01 -11.27 11.19
CA ASP A 175 -5.90 -11.79 12.55
C ASP A 175 -6.70 -13.09 12.75
N LEU A 176 -7.96 -13.08 12.32
CA LEU A 176 -8.85 -14.24 12.43
C LEU A 176 -8.28 -15.47 11.68
N HIS A 177 -7.72 -15.28 10.49
CA HIS A 177 -7.35 -16.39 9.61
C HIS A 177 -5.88 -16.84 9.71
N PHE A 178 -4.96 -15.99 10.17
CA PHE A 178 -3.53 -16.28 10.12
C PHE A 178 -2.80 -16.11 11.46
N VAL A 179 -3.40 -15.41 12.42
CA VAL A 179 -2.76 -15.16 13.73
C VAL A 179 -3.43 -15.99 14.81
N GLN A 180 -4.74 -15.87 15.01
CA GLN A 180 -5.46 -16.57 16.08
C GLN A 180 -5.61 -18.08 15.86
N THR A 181 -5.55 -18.53 14.60
CA THR A 181 -5.68 -19.96 14.26
C THR A 181 -4.37 -20.72 14.47
N SER A 182 -3.26 -20.03 14.70
CA SER A 182 -1.91 -20.60 14.83
C SER A 182 -1.54 -20.99 16.28
N GLY A 183 -2.54 -21.17 17.16
CA GLY A 183 -2.38 -21.49 18.59
C GLY A 183 -2.77 -22.92 18.95
#